data_AF-A0A6A6BIY5-F1
#
_entry.id   AF-A0A6A6BIY5-F1
#
_cell.length_a   1.000
_cell.length_b   1.000
_cell.length_c   1.000
_cell.angle_alpha   90.00
_cell.angle_beta   90.00
_cell.angle_gamma   90.00
#
_symmetry.space_group_name_H-M   'P 1'
#
loop_
_entity.id
_entity.type
_entity.pdbx_description
1 polymer ?
#
loop_
_entity_poly.entity_id
_entity_poly.type
_entity_poly.pdbx_seq_one_letter_code
_entity_poly.pdbx_strand_id
1 'polypeptide(L)'
;MASFATKAEAYAKADAKPERSDLHPCFQRCIDSHYDYPFWDSTRAEICEKDWKSKTYDYFGYTISPCIVHECSSEKHEVVHSFQEFMADFCGKTAFAKD
;
A
#
# COMPACT_ATOMS: atom_id res chain seq x y z
N MET A 1 31.03 -1.66 3.80
CA MET A 1 29.93 -1.73 2.81
C MET A 1 28.72 -2.26 3.54
N ALA A 2 27.81 -1.37 3.94
CA ALA A 2 26.59 -1.78 4.66
C ALA A 2 25.71 -2.58 3.69
N SER A 3 25.33 -3.78 4.11
CA SER A 3 24.47 -4.67 3.36
C SER A 3 23.15 -3.96 3.07
N PHE A 4 22.80 -3.76 1.80
CA PHE A 4 21.45 -3.39 1.42
C PHE A 4 20.58 -4.60 1.74
N ALA A 5 19.99 -4.63 2.94
CA ALA A 5 18.84 -5.47 3.17
C ALA A 5 17.82 -5.07 2.10
N THR A 6 17.44 -6.03 1.27
CA THR A 6 16.43 -5.79 0.24
C THR A 6 15.16 -5.29 0.94
N LYS A 7 14.37 -4.45 0.24
CA LYS A 7 13.11 -3.91 0.76
C LYS A 7 12.19 -5.03 1.30
N ALA A 8 12.23 -6.20 0.65
CA ALA A 8 11.59 -7.43 1.09
C ALA A 8 12.12 -7.99 2.44
N GLU A 9 13.42 -7.91 2.72
CA GLU A 9 14.00 -8.27 4.02
C GLU A 9 13.63 -7.26 5.12
N ALA A 10 13.47 -5.97 4.77
CA ALA A 10 12.98 -4.96 5.71
C ALA A 10 11.50 -5.20 6.09
N TYR A 11 10.70 -5.66 5.13
CA TYR A 11 9.30 -6.03 5.35
C TYR A 11 9.10 -7.44 5.92
N ALA A 12 10.14 -8.25 6.06
CA ALA A 12 10.00 -9.57 6.67
C ALA A 12 9.55 -9.50 8.15
N LYS A 13 9.67 -8.33 8.79
CA LYS A 13 9.26 -8.09 10.18
C LYS A 13 7.77 -7.78 10.28
N ALA A 14 7.10 -8.37 11.28
CA ALA A 14 5.67 -8.14 11.54
C ALA A 14 5.35 -6.68 11.89
N ASP A 15 6.31 -5.96 12.50
CA ASP A 15 6.22 -4.55 12.88
C ASP A 15 6.71 -3.57 11.79
N ALA A 16 7.07 -4.07 10.60
CA ALA A 16 7.45 -3.21 9.49
C ALA A 16 6.30 -2.27 9.11
N LYS A 17 6.62 -1.03 8.71
CA LYS A 17 5.64 -0.01 8.34
C LYS A 17 5.84 0.41 6.88
N PRO A 18 4.80 0.87 6.19
CA PRO A 18 4.95 1.44 4.86
C PRO A 18 5.69 2.78 4.93
N GLU A 19 6.58 2.99 3.96
CA GLU A 19 7.26 4.24 3.70
C GLU A 19 6.57 4.97 2.54
N ARG A 20 6.61 6.31 2.54
CA ARG A 20 6.00 7.11 1.46
C ARG A 20 6.58 6.76 0.09
N SER A 21 7.87 6.47 0.03
CA SER A 21 8.57 6.02 -1.18
C SER A 21 8.07 4.70 -1.76
N ASP A 22 7.15 4.01 -1.08
CA ASP A 22 6.61 2.72 -1.52
C ASP A 22 5.48 2.86 -2.53
N LEU A 23 4.83 4.02 -2.56
CA LEU A 23 3.66 4.27 -3.38
C LEU A 23 3.92 5.38 -4.39
N HIS A 24 3.13 5.42 -5.45
CA HIS A 24 3.17 6.52 -6.41
C HIS A 24 2.90 7.87 -5.71
N PRO A 25 3.63 8.97 -6.04
CA PRO A 25 3.49 10.27 -5.37
C PRO A 25 2.07 10.82 -5.33
N CYS A 26 1.28 10.60 -6.39
CA CYS A 26 -0.13 10.99 -6.39
C CYS A 26 -0.95 10.25 -5.32
N PHE A 27 -0.68 8.95 -5.15
CA PHE A 27 -1.40 8.15 -4.15
C PHE A 27 -0.96 8.52 -2.72
N GLN A 28 0.32 8.84 -2.51
CA GLN A 28 0.81 9.38 -1.23
C GLN A 28 0.05 10.64 -0.83
N ARG A 29 -0.05 11.62 -1.74
CA ARG A 29 -0.77 12.88 -1.50
C ARG A 29 -2.23 12.65 -1.17
N CYS A 30 -2.88 11.74 -1.89
CA CYS A 30 -4.26 11.39 -1.62
C CYS A 30 -4.45 10.78 -0.22
N ILE A 31 -3.59 9.83 0.16
CA ILE A 31 -3.58 9.24 1.50
C ILE A 31 -3.40 10.33 2.56
N ASP A 32 -2.40 11.20 2.39
CA ASP A 32 -2.10 12.28 3.33
C ASP A 32 -3.22 13.34 3.41
N SER A 33 -4.00 13.54 2.34
CA SER A 33 -5.03 14.60 2.26
C SER A 33 -6.43 14.16 2.67
N HIS A 34 -6.75 12.89 2.51
CA HIS A 34 -8.15 12.43 2.54
C HIS A 34 -8.44 11.33 3.55
N TYR A 35 -7.43 10.77 4.23
CA TYR A 35 -7.63 9.60 5.07
C TYR A 35 -7.22 9.81 6.52
N ASP A 36 -8.16 9.55 7.42
CA ASP A 36 -7.96 9.48 8.88
C ASP A 36 -7.35 8.14 9.33
N TYR A 37 -7.20 7.17 8.42
CA TYR A 37 -6.55 5.89 8.74
C TYR A 37 -5.04 6.10 8.83
N PRO A 38 -4.37 5.62 9.91
CA PRO A 38 -2.93 5.81 10.11
C PRO A 38 -2.11 4.87 9.22
N PHE A 39 -2.28 4.94 7.90
CA PHE A 39 -1.66 4.03 6.93
C PHE A 39 -0.15 3.93 7.12
N TRP A 40 0.53 5.07 7.23
CA TRP A 40 1.97 5.18 7.43
C TRP A 40 2.46 4.65 8.78
N ASP A 41 1.58 4.61 9.78
CA ASP A 41 1.91 4.15 11.12
C ASP A 41 1.48 2.71 11.38
N SER A 42 0.70 2.12 10.48
CA SER A 42 0.19 0.76 10.59
C SER A 42 1.27 -0.26 10.26
N THR A 43 1.35 -1.30 11.06
CA THR A 43 2.32 -2.36 10.88
C THR A 43 1.91 -3.35 9.78
N ARG A 44 2.87 -4.12 9.29
CA ARG A 44 2.66 -5.22 8.36
C ARG A 44 1.65 -6.23 8.89
N ALA A 45 1.71 -6.58 10.17
CA ALA A 45 0.71 -7.46 10.78
C ALA A 45 -0.72 -6.87 10.70
N GLU A 46 -0.86 -5.57 10.95
CA GLU A 46 -2.14 -4.86 10.86
C GLU A 46 -2.66 -4.81 9.41
N ILE A 47 -1.79 -4.49 8.46
CA ILE A 47 -2.14 -4.36 7.03
C ILE A 47 -2.38 -5.73 6.36
N CYS A 48 -1.59 -6.75 6.70
CA CYS A 48 -1.53 -8.03 5.98
C CYS A 48 -2.23 -9.22 6.68
N GLU A 49 -2.24 -9.29 8.02
CA GLU A 49 -2.76 -10.47 8.75
C GLU A 49 -4.17 -10.27 9.29
N LYS A 50 -4.51 -9.07 9.79
CA LYS A 50 -5.83 -8.85 10.40
C LYS A 50 -6.97 -8.59 9.42
N ASP A 51 -6.69 -8.17 8.18
CA ASP A 51 -7.75 -7.53 7.37
C ASP A 51 -7.68 -7.72 5.83
N TRP A 52 -6.76 -8.55 5.31
CA TRP A 52 -6.45 -8.67 3.87
C TRP A 52 -7.64 -8.78 2.88
N LYS A 53 -8.74 -9.46 3.23
CA LYS A 53 -9.91 -9.62 2.33
C LYS A 53 -11.11 -8.75 2.68
N SER A 54 -11.35 -8.48 3.96
CA SER A 54 -12.56 -7.78 4.41
C SER A 54 -12.32 -6.28 4.45
N LYS A 55 -11.35 -5.80 5.24
CA LYS A 55 -11.15 -4.36 5.34
C LYS A 55 -10.04 -3.83 4.47
N THR A 56 -9.03 -4.60 4.10
CA THR A 56 -8.02 -4.16 3.11
C THR A 56 -8.69 -3.93 1.77
N TYR A 57 -9.59 -4.81 1.30
CA TYR A 57 -10.30 -4.58 0.03
C TYR A 57 -11.36 -3.46 0.14
N ASP A 58 -12.06 -3.35 1.27
CA ASP A 58 -12.98 -2.23 1.51
C ASP A 58 -12.22 -0.92 1.64
N TYR A 59 -11.17 -0.84 2.45
CA TYR A 59 -10.33 0.36 2.65
C TYR A 59 -9.53 0.70 1.42
N PHE A 60 -8.85 -0.23 0.73
CA PHE A 60 -8.13 0.10 -0.49
C PHE A 60 -9.08 0.25 -1.67
N GLY A 61 -10.24 -0.38 -1.69
CA GLY A 61 -11.31 -0.06 -2.62
C GLY A 61 -11.82 1.37 -2.42
N TYR A 62 -12.12 1.78 -1.19
CA TYR A 62 -12.49 3.15 -0.80
C TYR A 62 -11.32 4.14 -0.84
N THR A 63 -10.10 3.59 -0.78
CA THR A 63 -8.73 4.05 -0.96
C THR A 63 -8.36 4.58 -2.34
N ILE A 64 -7.98 3.58 -3.11
CA ILE A 64 -7.48 3.62 -4.46
C ILE A 64 -8.59 4.05 -5.40
N SER A 65 -9.85 3.62 -5.23
CA SER A 65 -10.89 4.02 -6.19
C SER A 65 -11.12 5.54 -6.19
N PRO A 66 -11.37 6.24 -5.06
CA PRO A 66 -11.49 7.69 -5.05
C PRO A 66 -10.19 8.42 -5.37
N CYS A 67 -9.04 7.96 -4.85
CA CYS A 67 -7.75 8.56 -5.20
C CYS A 67 -7.48 8.50 -6.70
N ILE A 68 -7.74 7.35 -7.32
CA ILE A 68 -7.60 7.17 -8.77
C ILE A 68 -8.63 7.97 -9.54
N VAL A 69 -9.89 7.97 -9.12
CA VAL A 69 -10.98 8.56 -9.91
C VAL A 69 -10.97 10.09 -9.82
N HIS A 70 -10.63 10.65 -8.65
CA HIS A 70 -10.77 12.09 -8.39
C HIS A 70 -9.44 12.85 -8.38
N GLU A 71 -8.33 12.24 -7.99
CA GLU A 71 -7.05 12.96 -7.84
C GLU A 71 -5.99 12.51 -8.86
N CYS A 72 -5.86 11.21 -9.06
CA CYS A 72 -4.82 10.58 -9.88
C CYS A 72 -5.34 10.04 -11.21
N SER A 73 -6.40 10.64 -11.76
CA SER A 73 -7.12 10.09 -12.92
C SER A 73 -6.25 9.91 -14.18
N SER A 74 -5.30 10.81 -14.42
CA SER A 74 -4.31 10.71 -15.50
C SER A 74 -3.24 9.64 -15.24
N GLU A 75 -3.01 9.28 -13.98
CA GLU A 75 -1.93 8.39 -13.51
C GLU A 75 -2.50 7.06 -12.96
N LYS A 76 -3.77 6.76 -13.31
CA LYS A 76 -4.53 5.61 -12.77
C LYS A 76 -3.74 4.32 -12.82
N HIS A 77 -3.18 3.99 -13.98
CA HIS A 77 -2.47 2.73 -14.18
C HIS A 77 -1.21 2.63 -13.34
N GLU A 78 -0.45 3.71 -13.22
CA GLU A 78 0.78 3.80 -12.44
C GLU A 78 0.49 3.71 -10.94
N VAL A 79 -0.58 4.36 -10.49
CA VAL A 79 -1.05 4.28 -9.10
C VAL A 79 -1.47 2.85 -8.74
N VAL A 80 -2.32 2.19 -9.56
CA VAL A 80 -2.70 0.79 -9.33
C VAL A 80 -1.47 -0.11 -9.29
N HIS A 81 -0.57 0.05 -10.26
CA HIS A 81 0.62 -0.80 -10.37
C HIS A 81 1.54 -0.64 -9.17
N SER A 82 1.87 0.61 -8.78
CA SER A 82 2.69 0.88 -7.60
C SER A 82 2.12 0.27 -6.32
N PHE A 83 0.79 0.29 -6.18
CA PHE A 83 0.14 -0.31 -5.03
C PHE A 83 0.17 -1.84 -5.07
N GLN A 84 0.00 -2.45 -6.24
CA GLN A 84 0.10 -3.90 -6.41
C GLN A 84 1.52 -4.40 -6.11
N GLU A 85 2.54 -3.69 -6.58
CA GLU A 85 3.95 -3.97 -6.28
C GLU A 85 4.23 -3.82 -4.77
N PHE A 86 3.77 -2.73 -4.16
CA PHE A 86 3.88 -2.54 -2.71
C PHE A 86 3.26 -3.70 -1.94
N MET A 87 2.02 -4.12 -2.26
CA MET A 87 1.37 -5.21 -1.54
C MET A 87 2.07 -6.56 -1.76
N ALA A 88 2.60 -6.79 -2.96
CA ALA A 88 3.39 -7.99 -3.26
C ALA A 88 4.66 -8.03 -2.40
N ASP A 89 5.40 -6.93 -2.29
CA ASP A 89 6.62 -6.84 -1.50
C ASP A 89 6.34 -6.84 0.01
N PHE A 90 5.32 -6.12 0.44
CA PHE A 90 5.01 -5.88 1.85
C PHE A 90 4.25 -7.05 2.47
N CYS A 91 3.22 -7.57 1.79
CA CYS A 91 2.38 -8.65 2.29
C CYS A 91 2.68 -10.02 1.67
N GLY A 92 3.53 -10.11 0.64
CA GLY A 92 3.75 -11.35 -0.10
C GLY A 92 2.55 -11.74 -0.98
N LYS A 93 1.63 -10.80 -1.27
CA LYS A 93 0.39 -11.05 -2.00
C LYS A 93 0.02 -9.86 -2.88
N THR A 94 -0.38 -10.11 -4.12
CA THR A 94 -0.83 -9.07 -5.03
C THR A 94 -2.26 -8.65 -4.69
N ALA A 95 -2.49 -7.36 -4.42
CA ALA A 95 -3.84 -6.85 -4.24
C ALA A 95 -4.60 -6.85 -5.59
N PHE A 96 -5.92 -7.07 -5.54
CA PHE A 96 -6.81 -7.11 -6.71
C PHE A 96 -6.60 -8.27 -7.70
N ALA A 97 -5.75 -9.25 -7.39
CA ALA A 97 -5.72 -10.52 -8.11
C ALA A 97 -6.89 -11.41 -7.65
N LYS A 98 -7.52 -12.14 -8.58
CA LYS A 98 -8.35 -13.30 -8.20
C LYS A 98 -7.43 -14.37 -7.63
N ASP A 99 -7.70 -14.83 -6.42
CA ASP A 99 -7.11 -16.06 -5.88
C ASP A 99 -7.33 -17.25 -6.84
#